data_AF-A0A3F3RZ15-F1
#
_entry.id   AF-A0A3F3RZ15-F1
#
_cell.length_a   1.000
_cell.length_b   1.000
_cell.length_c   1.000
_cell.angle_alpha   90.00
_cell.angle_beta   90.00
_cell.angle_gamma   90.00
#
_symmetry.space_group_name_H-M   'P 1'
#
loop_
_entity.id
_entity.type
_entity.pdbx_description
1 polymer ?
#
loop_
_entity_poly.entity_id
_entity_poly.type
_entity_poly.pdbx_seq_one_letter_code
_entity_poly.pdbx_strand_id
1 'polypeptide(L)'
;MPGVLTQTLAVSDGPLTSENAALLRPSDPNLPLDELRARFDADGYLFLKQVLPREDVLEARRQYFSYLAPTGVLKTDSDPVHGIFNPDKTPDDFPGIGAGAAAGNGRPGGESAAEFVDRAIEAHYKDWYAEKLVRHPALYAFIAKFTGWGDNTLTFKRTLLRNNIPETKPIGVHYDQIFIRHGEPTAVTAWVPIGDIKLSGGGLIYLEDSDVVGQKIENEFTAKALAAGMTEEEAKYAFNSNMMSTGMLSENPAEFAKENGRRWLVAEYEAGDVVLHKPHMIHASTVNNDPDRVIRLATDLRFADSSRPYDKRWMNFYRFNDGV
;
A
#
# COMPACT_ATOMS: atom_id res chain seq x y z
N MET A 1 11.38 20.97 0.46
CA MET A 1 12.33 20.30 1.37
C MET A 1 11.52 19.40 2.29
N PRO A 2 11.84 18.10 2.36
CA PRO A 2 11.26 17.18 3.34
C PRO A 2 11.43 17.72 4.77
N GLY A 3 10.46 17.47 5.65
CA GLY A 3 10.56 17.83 7.07
C GLY A 3 11.55 16.94 7.82
N VAL A 4 11.99 17.36 9.00
CA VAL A 4 12.93 16.59 9.85
C VAL A 4 12.13 15.63 10.74
N LEU A 5 12.51 14.35 10.74
CA LEU A 5 11.94 13.34 11.63
C LEU A 5 12.51 13.52 13.04
N THR A 6 11.63 13.60 14.05
CA THR A 6 12.02 13.80 15.46
C THR A 6 11.86 12.54 16.32
N GLN A 7 11.22 11.50 15.79
CA GLN A 7 10.98 10.22 16.46
C GLN A 7 11.71 9.09 15.76
N THR A 8 12.28 8.16 16.51
CA THR A 8 12.82 6.91 15.96
C THR A 8 11.68 5.94 15.64
N LEU A 9 11.61 5.49 14.38
CA LEU A 9 10.67 4.46 13.93
C LEU A 9 11.41 3.14 13.72
N ALA A 10 10.68 2.07 13.45
CA ALA A 10 11.25 0.75 13.16
C ALA A 10 10.79 0.23 11.81
N VAL A 11 11.73 -0.33 11.06
CA VAL A 11 11.51 -1.24 9.93
C VAL A 11 11.99 -2.64 10.34
N SER A 12 11.78 -3.64 9.49
CA SER A 12 12.10 -5.05 9.78
C SER A 12 13.57 -5.30 10.17
N ASP A 13 14.50 -4.50 9.66
CA ASP A 13 15.95 -4.68 9.84
C ASP A 13 16.62 -3.60 10.70
N GLY A 14 15.86 -2.66 11.29
CA GLY A 14 16.43 -1.66 12.18
C GLY A 14 15.65 -0.36 12.32
N PRO A 15 16.26 0.64 12.98
CA PRO A 15 15.62 1.92 13.22
C PRO A 15 15.65 2.84 11.99
N LEU A 16 14.61 3.64 11.84
CA LEU A 16 14.62 4.85 11.03
C LEU A 16 14.76 6.07 11.97
N THR A 17 15.82 6.84 11.79
CA THR A 17 16.16 8.04 12.57
C THR A 17 16.20 9.27 11.67
N SER A 18 16.50 10.45 12.22
CA SER A 18 16.70 11.67 11.43
C SER A 18 17.86 11.58 10.43
N GLU A 19 18.76 10.60 10.56
CA GLU A 19 19.91 10.43 9.66
C GLU A 19 19.55 9.69 8.37
N ASN A 20 18.60 8.76 8.43
CA ASN A 20 18.22 7.88 7.31
C ASN A 20 16.74 7.99 6.92
N ALA A 21 15.98 8.90 7.54
CA ALA A 21 14.59 9.18 7.21
C ALA A 21 14.23 10.67 7.29
N ALA A 22 13.18 11.06 6.56
CA ALA A 22 12.63 12.41 6.52
C ALA A 22 11.10 12.37 6.33
N LEU A 23 10.42 13.52 6.44
CA LEU A 23 8.97 13.57 6.29
C LEU A 23 8.54 13.72 4.82
N LEU A 24 7.47 13.03 4.41
CA LEU A 24 6.78 13.30 3.15
C LEU A 24 6.31 14.77 3.10
N ARG A 25 6.30 15.34 1.91
CA ARG A 25 5.81 16.70 1.68
C ARG A 25 4.29 16.68 1.50
N PRO A 26 3.49 17.22 2.45
CA PRO A 26 2.05 17.33 2.25
C PRO A 26 1.73 18.35 1.15
N SER A 27 0.63 18.10 0.45
CA SER A 27 0.10 18.94 -0.62
C SER A 27 -1.40 19.16 -0.40
N ASP A 28 -1.83 20.41 -0.55
CA ASP A 28 -3.25 20.75 -0.61
C ASP A 28 -3.78 20.30 -1.99
N PRO A 29 -4.84 19.47 -2.05
CA PRO A 29 -5.42 19.01 -3.32
C PRO A 29 -5.97 20.15 -4.20
N ASN A 30 -6.13 21.36 -3.68
CA ASN A 30 -6.60 22.53 -4.40
C ASN A 30 -5.48 23.36 -5.06
N LEU A 31 -4.21 22.97 -4.90
CA LEU A 31 -3.11 23.61 -5.64
C LEU A 31 -3.32 23.50 -7.16
N PRO A 32 -2.73 24.40 -7.96
CA PRO A 32 -2.76 24.31 -9.41
C PRO A 32 -2.31 22.91 -9.90
N LEU A 33 -3.01 22.34 -10.88
CA LEU A 33 -2.70 20.98 -11.36
C LEU A 33 -1.26 20.84 -11.87
N ASP A 34 -0.74 21.86 -12.54
CA ASP A 34 0.64 21.84 -13.04
C ASP A 34 1.66 21.81 -11.90
N GLU A 35 1.34 22.42 -10.75
CA GLU A 35 2.16 22.32 -9.56
C GLU A 35 2.09 20.90 -8.96
N LEU A 36 0.88 20.35 -8.80
CA LEU A 36 0.69 18.99 -8.29
C LEU A 36 1.40 17.95 -9.16
N ARG A 37 1.31 18.09 -10.50
CA ARG A 37 1.99 17.24 -11.47
C ARG A 37 3.51 17.40 -11.38
N ALA A 38 4.02 18.63 -11.30
CA ALA A 38 5.45 18.86 -11.12
C ALA A 38 6.00 18.22 -9.83
N ARG A 39 5.23 18.25 -8.73
CA ARG A 39 5.59 17.57 -7.48
C ARG A 39 5.60 16.05 -7.65
N PHE A 40 4.54 15.49 -8.23
CA PHE A 40 4.45 14.05 -8.52
C PHE A 40 5.56 13.56 -9.44
N ASP A 41 5.93 14.38 -10.43
CA ASP A 41 6.99 14.05 -11.37
C ASP A 41 8.37 14.08 -10.76
N ALA A 42 8.64 15.08 -9.92
CA ALA A 42 9.92 15.22 -9.22
C ALA A 42 10.09 14.14 -8.14
N ASP A 43 9.06 13.93 -7.32
CA ASP A 43 9.20 13.11 -6.11
C ASP A 43 8.81 11.63 -6.34
N GLY A 44 8.09 11.33 -7.43
CA GLY A 44 7.50 10.00 -7.70
C GLY A 44 6.25 9.68 -6.86
N TYR A 45 5.88 10.56 -5.93
CA TYR A 45 4.68 10.49 -5.12
C TYR A 45 4.01 11.87 -4.97
N LEU A 46 2.77 11.89 -4.48
CA LEU A 46 2.03 13.10 -4.11
C LEU A 46 1.19 12.81 -2.87
N PHE A 47 1.60 13.33 -1.72
CA PHE A 47 0.87 13.21 -0.46
C PHE A 47 -0.21 14.31 -0.37
N LEU A 48 -1.46 13.93 -0.59
CA LEU A 48 -2.61 14.82 -0.63
C LEU A 48 -3.38 14.76 0.69
N LYS A 49 -3.66 15.94 1.25
CA LYS A 49 -4.43 16.06 2.49
C LYS A 49 -5.93 16.13 2.19
N GLN A 50 -6.73 15.36 2.94
CA GLN A 50 -8.19 15.51 2.98
C GLN A 50 -8.90 15.49 1.60
N VAL A 51 -8.50 14.57 0.71
CA VAL A 51 -9.16 14.34 -0.59
C VAL A 51 -10.52 13.68 -0.40
N LEU A 52 -10.60 12.74 0.55
CA LEU A 52 -11.84 12.05 0.91
C LEU A 52 -12.48 12.75 2.12
N PRO A 53 -13.82 12.83 2.18
CA PRO A 53 -14.50 13.26 3.40
C PRO A 53 -14.12 12.34 4.55
N ARG A 54 -13.59 12.92 5.63
CA ARG A 54 -13.13 12.19 6.81
C ARG A 54 -14.17 11.22 7.36
N GLU A 55 -15.43 11.65 7.44
CA GLU A 55 -16.53 10.85 7.98
C GLU A 55 -16.81 9.58 7.16
N ASP A 56 -16.72 9.65 5.83
CA ASP A 56 -16.92 8.49 4.96
C ASP A 56 -15.81 7.46 5.15
N VAL A 57 -14.57 7.91 5.35
CA VAL A 57 -13.42 7.05 5.65
C VAL A 57 -13.56 6.40 7.03
N LEU A 58 -13.97 7.16 8.05
CA LEU A 58 -14.19 6.63 9.40
C LEU A 58 -15.39 5.68 9.47
N GLU A 59 -16.43 5.91 8.68
CA GLU A 59 -17.54 4.98 8.55
C GLU A 59 -17.09 3.66 7.91
N ALA A 60 -16.29 3.70 6.84
CA ALA A 60 -15.71 2.48 6.27
C ALA A 60 -14.82 1.75 7.30
N ARG A 61 -14.03 2.48 8.10
CA ARG A 61 -13.23 1.91 9.21
C ARG A 61 -14.12 1.20 10.24
N ARG A 62 -15.19 1.86 10.69
CA ARG A 62 -16.15 1.31 11.66
C ARG A 62 -16.81 0.04 11.13
N GLN A 63 -17.22 0.03 9.87
CA GLN A 63 -17.83 -1.13 9.23
C GLN A 63 -16.84 -2.31 9.12
N TYR A 64 -15.59 -2.04 8.70
CA TYR A 64 -14.53 -3.05 8.63
C TYR A 64 -14.30 -3.73 9.98
N PHE A 65 -14.07 -2.95 11.04
CA PHE A 65 -13.78 -3.50 12.34
C PHE A 65 -15.00 -4.12 13.02
N SER A 66 -16.21 -3.58 12.81
CA SER A 66 -17.45 -4.23 13.24
C SER A 66 -17.61 -5.60 12.57
N TYR A 67 -17.26 -5.72 11.29
CA TYR A 67 -17.33 -6.99 10.56
C TYR A 67 -16.34 -8.04 11.08
N LEU A 68 -15.16 -7.60 11.53
CA LEU A 68 -14.12 -8.45 12.11
C LEU A 68 -14.29 -8.70 13.60
N ALA A 69 -15.09 -7.93 14.32
CA ALA A 69 -15.25 -8.06 15.77
C ALA A 69 -15.51 -9.50 16.27
N PRO A 70 -16.29 -10.36 15.56
CA PRO A 70 -16.51 -11.75 15.99
C PRO A 70 -15.24 -12.61 16.09
N THR A 71 -14.15 -12.26 15.41
CA THR A 71 -12.87 -12.99 15.49
C THR A 71 -12.14 -12.76 16.81
N GLY A 72 -12.59 -11.76 17.59
CA GLY A 72 -11.94 -11.30 18.80
C GLY A 72 -10.70 -10.43 18.57
N VAL A 73 -10.46 -9.95 17.33
CA VAL A 73 -9.32 -9.07 16.99
C VAL A 73 -9.34 -7.75 17.76
N LEU A 74 -10.53 -7.26 18.12
CA LEU A 74 -10.71 -5.99 18.82
C LEU A 74 -10.70 -6.17 20.33
N LYS A 75 -10.15 -5.17 21.03
CA LYS A 75 -10.31 -5.02 22.48
C LYS A 75 -11.80 -4.99 22.84
N THR A 76 -12.20 -5.79 23.81
CA THR A 76 -13.58 -5.84 24.35
C THR A 76 -14.03 -4.44 24.80
N ASP A 77 -15.31 -4.13 24.56
CA ASP A 77 -15.96 -2.86 24.92
C ASP A 77 -15.32 -1.60 24.31
N SER A 78 -14.50 -1.74 23.25
CA SER A 78 -14.01 -0.60 22.48
C SER A 78 -14.93 -0.27 21.30
N ASP A 79 -15.02 1.01 20.93
CA ASP A 79 -15.68 1.39 19.67
C ASP A 79 -14.88 0.82 18.49
N PRO A 80 -15.49 0.03 17.58
CA PRO A 80 -14.82 -0.52 16.40
C PRO A 80 -14.08 0.50 15.54
N VAL A 81 -14.54 1.76 15.49
CA VAL A 81 -13.86 2.81 14.72
C VAL A 81 -12.43 3.06 15.21
N HIS A 82 -12.13 2.80 16.49
CA HIS A 82 -10.77 2.96 17.00
C HIS A 82 -9.86 1.83 16.54
N GLY A 83 -10.39 0.62 16.30
CA GLY A 83 -9.60 -0.52 15.83
C GLY A 83 -8.49 -0.90 16.80
N ILE A 84 -8.76 -0.91 18.12
CA ILE A 84 -7.76 -1.25 19.14
C ILE A 84 -7.60 -2.76 19.19
N PHE A 85 -6.38 -3.26 19.02
CA PHE A 85 -6.09 -4.69 19.05
C PHE A 85 -6.33 -5.29 20.44
N ASN A 86 -6.91 -6.49 20.48
CA ASN A 86 -7.21 -7.19 21.71
C ASN A 86 -5.93 -7.59 22.46
N PRO A 87 -5.73 -7.13 23.71
CA PRO A 87 -4.52 -7.43 24.45
C PRO A 87 -4.36 -8.91 24.83
N ASP A 88 -5.46 -9.66 24.87
CA ASP A 88 -5.48 -11.06 25.27
C ASP A 88 -5.28 -12.03 24.09
N LYS A 89 -5.01 -11.49 22.89
CA LYS A 89 -4.85 -12.24 21.65
C LYS A 89 -3.43 -12.20 21.11
N THR A 90 -3.02 -13.27 20.45
CA THR A 90 -1.72 -13.37 19.78
C THR A 90 -1.80 -12.78 18.37
N PRO A 91 -0.87 -11.91 17.96
CA PRO A 91 -0.88 -11.31 16.62
C PRO A 91 -0.85 -12.32 15.45
N ASP A 92 -0.28 -13.51 15.65
CA ASP A 92 -0.21 -14.58 14.63
C ASP A 92 -1.57 -15.07 14.14
N ASP A 93 -2.63 -14.91 14.95
CA ASP A 93 -4.00 -15.25 14.58
C ASP A 93 -4.63 -14.22 13.61
N PHE A 94 -3.96 -13.10 13.37
CA PHE A 94 -4.49 -11.96 12.61
C PHE A 94 -3.49 -11.46 11.55
N PRO A 95 -3.00 -12.34 10.65
CA PRO A 95 -1.96 -11.98 9.70
C PRO A 95 -2.42 -10.90 8.71
N GLY A 96 -1.46 -10.11 8.20
CA GLY A 96 -1.73 -9.12 7.17
C GLY A 96 -2.09 -9.76 5.82
N ILE A 97 -3.19 -9.31 5.21
CA ILE A 97 -3.61 -9.78 3.88
C ILE A 97 -2.79 -9.12 2.77
N GLY A 98 -2.28 -9.94 1.84
CA GLY A 98 -1.46 -9.50 0.71
C GLY A 98 -0.10 -8.88 1.09
N ALA A 99 0.33 -8.97 2.34
CA ALA A 99 1.53 -8.30 2.86
C ALA A 99 2.83 -9.12 2.70
N GLY A 100 2.86 -10.10 1.79
CA GLY A 100 4.00 -11.03 1.64
C GLY A 100 4.16 -12.01 2.81
N ALA A 101 3.12 -12.21 3.63
CA ALA A 101 3.13 -13.15 4.75
C ALA A 101 3.17 -14.62 4.32
N ALA A 102 2.85 -14.93 3.06
CA ALA A 102 2.97 -16.24 2.45
C ALA A 102 3.53 -16.10 1.03
N ALA A 103 4.31 -17.10 0.59
CA ALA A 103 4.89 -17.14 -0.75
C ALA A 103 3.81 -17.18 -1.85
N GLY A 104 4.09 -16.57 -3.01
CA GLY A 104 3.22 -16.64 -4.18
C GLY A 104 1.81 -16.08 -3.97
N ASN A 105 1.64 -15.08 -3.10
CA ASN A 105 0.34 -14.54 -2.71
C ASN A 105 -0.58 -15.63 -2.07
N GLY A 106 0.03 -16.53 -1.30
CA GLY A 106 -0.66 -17.60 -0.60
C GLY A 106 -1.52 -17.12 0.56
N ARG A 107 -2.39 -18.01 1.04
CA ARG A 107 -3.20 -17.78 2.24
C ARG A 107 -2.29 -17.75 3.48
N PRO A 108 -2.27 -16.66 4.27
CA PRO A 108 -1.45 -16.59 5.46
C PRO A 108 -2.13 -17.25 6.68
N GLY A 109 -1.34 -17.56 7.70
CA GLY A 109 -1.81 -18.12 8.97
C GLY A 109 -2.12 -19.61 8.94
N GLY A 110 -2.58 -20.14 10.07
CA GLY A 110 -3.03 -21.53 10.24
C GLY A 110 -4.52 -21.63 10.55
N GLU A 111 -4.96 -22.78 11.09
CA GLU A 111 -6.36 -23.01 11.46
C GLU A 111 -6.90 -21.95 12.44
N SER A 112 -6.08 -21.48 13.38
CA SER A 112 -6.47 -20.46 14.37
C SER A 112 -6.77 -19.10 13.75
N ALA A 113 -6.17 -18.78 12.61
CA ALA A 113 -6.38 -17.52 11.88
C ALA A 113 -7.52 -17.60 10.86
N ALA A 114 -8.12 -18.78 10.65
CA ALA A 114 -8.98 -19.04 9.50
C ALA A 114 -10.20 -18.10 9.43
N GLU A 115 -10.93 -17.93 10.54
CA GLU A 115 -12.10 -17.04 10.57
C GLU A 115 -11.71 -15.59 10.27
N PHE A 116 -10.59 -15.12 10.82
CA PHE A 116 -10.10 -13.78 10.56
C PHE A 116 -9.75 -13.58 9.09
N VAL A 117 -8.97 -14.51 8.52
CA VAL A 117 -8.54 -14.43 7.12
C VAL A 117 -9.75 -14.47 6.18
N ASP A 118 -10.74 -15.33 6.43
CA ASP A 118 -11.94 -15.41 5.61
C ASP A 118 -12.72 -14.09 5.63
N ARG A 119 -12.95 -13.52 6.81
CA ARG A 119 -13.65 -12.24 6.92
C ARG A 119 -12.83 -11.09 6.30
N ALA A 120 -11.51 -11.06 6.49
CA ALA A 120 -10.65 -10.02 5.91
C ALA A 120 -10.64 -10.08 4.37
N ILE A 121 -10.73 -11.28 3.78
CA ILE A 121 -10.89 -11.44 2.33
C ILE A 121 -12.28 -11.03 1.88
N GLU A 122 -13.33 -11.49 2.55
CA GLU A 122 -14.71 -11.12 2.24
C GLU A 122 -14.97 -9.61 2.37
N ALA A 123 -14.23 -8.90 3.23
CA ALA A 123 -14.28 -7.45 3.36
C ALA A 123 -14.04 -6.72 2.04
N HIS A 124 -13.23 -7.29 1.13
CA HIS A 124 -12.97 -6.73 -0.19
C HIS A 124 -14.22 -6.65 -1.09
N TYR A 125 -15.28 -7.39 -0.73
CA TYR A 125 -16.52 -7.51 -1.50
C TYR A 125 -17.70 -6.79 -0.85
N LYS A 126 -17.53 -6.21 0.35
CA LYS A 126 -18.63 -5.55 1.05
C LYS A 126 -18.91 -4.18 0.45
N ASP A 127 -20.20 -3.82 0.33
CA ASP A 127 -20.64 -2.57 -0.29
C ASP A 127 -20.02 -1.32 0.36
N TRP A 128 -19.88 -1.30 1.69
CA TRP A 128 -19.25 -0.20 2.42
C TRP A 128 -17.79 0.02 2.04
N TYR A 129 -17.13 -0.98 1.47
CA TYR A 129 -15.78 -0.89 0.94
C TYR A 129 -15.79 -0.74 -0.59
N ALA A 130 -16.25 -1.76 -1.31
CA ALA A 130 -16.12 -1.87 -2.76
C ALA A 130 -16.92 -0.82 -3.53
N GLU A 131 -18.06 -0.39 -3.00
CA GLU A 131 -18.94 0.57 -3.67
C GLU A 131 -18.88 1.96 -3.04
N LYS A 132 -18.73 2.08 -1.72
CA LYS A 132 -18.69 3.40 -1.06
C LYS A 132 -17.29 4.02 -0.99
N LEU A 133 -16.27 3.25 -0.58
CA LEU A 133 -14.92 3.78 -0.40
C LEU A 133 -14.08 3.68 -1.69
N VAL A 134 -14.01 2.51 -2.30
CA VAL A 134 -13.18 2.25 -3.49
C VAL A 134 -13.63 3.09 -4.69
N ARG A 135 -14.95 3.25 -4.87
CA ARG A 135 -15.55 4.05 -5.95
C ARG A 135 -15.93 5.47 -5.51
N HIS A 136 -15.33 5.96 -4.42
CA HIS A 136 -15.71 7.25 -3.87
C HIS A 136 -15.54 8.37 -4.92
N PRO A 137 -16.59 9.17 -5.20
CA PRO A 137 -16.59 10.11 -6.31
C PRO A 137 -15.51 11.20 -6.18
N ALA A 138 -15.18 11.63 -4.96
CA ALA A 138 -14.14 12.63 -4.74
C ALA A 138 -12.75 12.15 -5.20
N LEU A 139 -12.36 10.92 -4.87
CA LEU A 139 -11.08 10.37 -5.30
C LEU A 139 -11.07 10.12 -6.81
N TYR A 140 -12.14 9.52 -7.36
CA TYR A 140 -12.23 9.30 -8.80
C TYR A 140 -12.12 10.60 -9.59
N ALA A 141 -12.89 11.63 -9.20
CA ALA A 141 -12.86 12.94 -9.85
C ALA A 141 -11.49 13.61 -9.75
N PHE A 142 -10.83 13.49 -8.59
CA PHE A 142 -9.47 13.99 -8.41
C PHE A 142 -8.50 13.29 -9.37
N ILE A 143 -8.48 11.96 -9.40
CA ILE A 143 -7.61 11.18 -10.29
C ILE A 143 -7.86 11.55 -11.75
N ALA A 144 -9.13 11.53 -12.20
CA ALA A 144 -9.48 11.82 -13.58
C ALA A 144 -9.01 13.22 -14.05
N LYS A 145 -9.13 14.21 -13.17
CA LYS A 145 -8.65 15.57 -13.41
C LYS A 145 -7.12 15.66 -13.36
N PHE A 146 -6.51 15.05 -12.35
CA PHE A 146 -5.06 15.09 -12.12
C PHE A 146 -4.29 14.44 -13.27
N THR A 147 -4.69 13.25 -13.69
CA THR A 147 -4.04 12.51 -14.78
C THR A 147 -4.41 13.04 -16.17
N GLY A 148 -5.55 13.73 -16.29
CA GLY A 148 -6.07 14.18 -17.58
C GLY A 148 -6.76 13.08 -18.39
N TRP A 149 -6.98 11.90 -17.80
CA TRP A 149 -7.67 10.79 -18.48
C TRP A 149 -9.17 11.04 -18.65
N GLY A 150 -9.77 11.90 -17.82
CA GLY A 150 -11.20 12.20 -17.88
C GLY A 150 -12.06 10.93 -17.78
N ASP A 151 -12.98 10.76 -18.73
CA ASP A 151 -13.88 9.60 -18.81
C ASP A 151 -13.15 8.27 -19.07
N ASN A 152 -11.89 8.30 -19.50
CA ASN A 152 -11.08 7.08 -19.65
C ASN A 152 -10.46 6.63 -18.32
N THR A 153 -10.75 7.30 -17.20
CA THR A 153 -10.24 6.87 -15.90
C THR A 153 -10.87 5.53 -15.49
N LEU A 154 -10.05 4.51 -15.39
CA LEU A 154 -10.43 3.17 -14.95
C LEU A 154 -9.89 2.89 -13.57
N THR A 155 -10.76 2.57 -12.61
CA THR A 155 -10.37 2.00 -11.32
C THR A 155 -10.26 0.48 -11.45
N PHE A 156 -9.11 -0.09 -11.10
CA PHE A 156 -8.96 -1.54 -11.01
C PHE A 156 -9.86 -2.12 -9.91
N LYS A 157 -10.43 -3.30 -10.17
CA LYS A 157 -11.31 -4.00 -9.22
C LYS A 157 -10.51 -4.72 -8.13
N ARG A 158 -9.29 -5.18 -8.45
CA ARG A 158 -8.37 -5.73 -7.46
C ARG A 158 -7.83 -4.59 -6.61
N THR A 159 -8.16 -4.64 -5.32
CA THR A 159 -7.62 -3.74 -4.30
C THR A 159 -6.89 -4.58 -3.26
N LEU A 160 -6.02 -3.95 -2.47
CA LEU A 160 -5.41 -4.60 -1.30
C LEU A 160 -5.87 -3.86 -0.05
N LEU A 161 -6.83 -4.43 0.67
CA LEU A 161 -7.31 -3.92 1.96
C LEU A 161 -6.50 -4.57 3.08
N ARG A 162 -5.70 -3.76 3.77
CA ARG A 162 -4.62 -4.24 4.63
C ARG A 162 -4.82 -3.76 6.06
N ASN A 163 -5.04 -4.71 6.97
CA ASN A 163 -4.77 -4.51 8.38
C ASN A 163 -3.28 -4.78 8.67
N ASN A 164 -2.71 -4.00 9.57
CA ASN A 164 -1.40 -4.29 10.16
C ASN A 164 -1.54 -4.18 11.68
N ILE A 165 -1.49 -5.35 12.32
CA ILE A 165 -1.59 -5.52 13.76
C ILE A 165 -0.29 -5.01 14.39
N PRO A 166 -0.35 -4.36 15.58
CA PRO A 166 0.86 -3.97 16.29
C PRO A 166 1.87 -5.12 16.42
N GLU A 167 3.15 -4.80 16.29
CA GLU A 167 4.30 -5.70 16.46
C GLU A 167 4.36 -6.84 15.43
N THR A 168 3.59 -6.78 14.34
CA THR A 168 3.65 -7.77 13.25
C THR A 168 4.57 -7.34 12.10
N LYS A 169 4.98 -8.33 11.30
CA LYS A 169 5.85 -8.13 10.14
C LYS A 169 5.24 -7.09 9.17
N PRO A 170 5.98 -6.01 8.84
CA PRO A 170 5.56 -5.03 7.84
C PRO A 170 5.76 -5.57 6.41
N ILE A 171 5.18 -4.89 5.41
CA ILE A 171 5.48 -5.19 4.00
C ILE A 171 6.91 -4.81 3.65
N GLY A 172 7.58 -5.67 2.89
CA GLY A 172 8.96 -5.48 2.41
C GLY A 172 9.06 -4.41 1.31
N VAL A 173 10.30 -4.19 0.85
CA VAL A 173 10.63 -3.22 -0.18
C VAL A 173 10.14 -3.71 -1.54
N HIS A 174 9.35 -2.90 -2.24
CA HIS A 174 8.88 -3.19 -3.60
C HIS A 174 8.49 -1.91 -4.35
N TYR A 175 8.14 -2.06 -5.63
CA TYR A 175 7.39 -1.08 -6.42
C TYR A 175 6.19 -1.79 -7.04
N ASP A 176 5.12 -1.08 -7.37
CA ASP A 176 3.87 -1.69 -7.82
C ASP A 176 3.97 -2.34 -9.21
N GLN A 177 4.79 -1.78 -10.11
CA GLN A 177 4.92 -2.24 -11.50
C GLN A 177 5.22 -3.74 -11.63
N ILE A 178 5.93 -4.31 -10.66
CA ILE A 178 6.25 -5.74 -10.58
C ILE A 178 5.02 -6.65 -10.67
N PHE A 179 3.86 -6.18 -10.17
CA PHE A 179 2.61 -6.93 -10.14
C PHE A 179 1.63 -6.56 -11.27
N ILE A 180 1.85 -5.43 -11.96
CA ILE A 180 0.96 -4.88 -13.01
C ILE A 180 1.64 -4.80 -14.40
N ARG A 181 2.55 -5.74 -14.70
CA ARG A 181 3.38 -5.76 -15.92
C ARG A 181 2.65 -6.00 -17.25
N HIS A 182 1.35 -6.37 -17.26
CA HIS A 182 0.61 -6.60 -18.52
C HIS A 182 -0.08 -5.34 -19.07
N GLY A 183 0.25 -4.16 -18.53
CA GLY A 183 -0.12 -2.85 -19.07
C GLY A 183 1.09 -1.97 -19.31
N GLU A 184 0.86 -0.77 -19.84
CA GLU A 184 1.88 0.27 -19.79
C GLU A 184 2.18 0.66 -18.34
N PRO A 185 3.44 1.03 -17.99
CA PRO A 185 3.80 1.42 -16.65
C PRO A 185 3.35 2.86 -16.34
N THR A 186 2.06 3.13 -16.50
CA THR A 186 1.42 4.44 -16.37
C THR A 186 0.33 4.46 -15.32
N ALA A 187 0.10 3.33 -14.63
CA ALA A 187 -0.88 3.26 -13.56
C ALA A 187 -0.56 4.26 -12.44
N VAL A 188 -1.59 4.77 -11.78
CA VAL A 188 -1.43 5.59 -10.56
C VAL A 188 -2.01 4.80 -9.41
N THR A 189 -1.19 4.55 -8.39
CA THR A 189 -1.66 3.94 -7.14
C THR A 189 -2.00 5.03 -6.15
N ALA A 190 -3.19 4.97 -5.56
CA ALA A 190 -3.63 5.74 -4.43
C ALA A 190 -3.63 4.85 -3.17
N TRP A 191 -2.71 5.11 -2.26
CA TRP A 191 -2.74 4.54 -0.92
C TRP A 191 -3.64 5.38 -0.03
N VAL A 192 -4.67 4.76 0.54
CA VAL A 192 -5.71 5.43 1.32
C VAL A 192 -5.66 4.91 2.76
N PRO A 193 -5.19 5.71 3.74
CA PRO A 193 -5.31 5.40 5.16
C PRO A 193 -6.80 5.41 5.55
N ILE A 194 -7.29 4.29 6.10
CA ILE A 194 -8.68 4.16 6.56
C ILE A 194 -8.72 4.38 8.07
N GLY A 195 -8.41 5.62 8.48
CA GLY A 195 -8.23 6.02 9.87
C GLY A 195 -6.99 6.89 10.05
N ASP A 196 -6.87 7.53 11.22
CA ASP A 196 -5.65 8.23 11.60
C ASP A 196 -4.54 7.23 11.93
N ILE A 197 -3.31 7.57 11.57
CA ILE A 197 -2.13 6.75 11.75
C ILE A 197 -0.99 7.66 12.22
N LYS A 198 -0.58 7.48 13.47
CA LYS A 198 0.60 8.14 14.05
C LYS A 198 1.88 7.63 13.39
N LEU A 199 2.99 8.35 13.51
CA LEU A 199 4.30 7.85 13.05
C LEU A 199 4.63 6.47 13.65
N SER A 200 4.32 6.26 14.93
CA SER A 200 4.49 4.97 15.61
C SER A 200 3.54 3.89 15.13
N GLY A 201 2.39 4.23 14.55
CA GLY A 201 1.35 3.29 14.14
C GLY A 201 1.67 2.49 12.87
N GLY A 202 2.90 2.58 12.41
CA GLY A 202 3.31 2.06 11.11
C GLY A 202 2.78 2.94 9.98
N GLY A 203 3.25 2.75 8.76
CA GLY A 203 2.74 3.50 7.62
C GLY A 203 3.43 3.09 6.34
N LEU A 204 2.85 3.44 5.19
CA LEU A 204 3.57 3.32 3.94
C LEU A 204 4.72 4.34 3.94
N ILE A 205 5.90 3.91 3.53
CA ILE A 205 7.11 4.75 3.43
C ILE A 205 7.66 4.67 2.02
N TYR A 206 8.28 5.75 1.56
CA TYR A 206 8.77 5.88 0.18
C TYR A 206 10.26 6.16 0.17
N LEU A 207 11.02 5.49 -0.69
CA LEU A 207 12.45 5.78 -0.80
C LEU A 207 12.63 7.06 -1.61
N GLU A 208 13.31 8.06 -1.06
CA GLU A 208 13.52 9.38 -1.68
C GLU A 208 14.09 9.28 -3.11
N ASP A 209 13.52 10.00 -4.09
CA ASP A 209 13.78 9.96 -5.55
C ASP A 209 14.03 8.56 -6.15
N SER A 210 13.20 7.59 -5.76
CA SER A 210 13.40 6.19 -6.13
C SER A 210 12.66 5.71 -7.37
N ASP A 211 11.79 6.51 -8.00
CA ASP A 211 11.11 6.11 -9.24
C ASP A 211 12.11 5.71 -10.35
N VAL A 212 13.18 6.49 -10.52
CA VAL A 212 14.27 6.16 -11.46
C VAL A 212 15.07 4.92 -11.07
N VAL A 213 15.16 4.63 -9.76
CA VAL A 213 15.80 3.42 -9.25
C VAL A 213 14.93 2.20 -9.56
N GLY A 214 13.62 2.29 -9.31
CA GLY A 214 12.65 1.24 -9.65
C GLY A 214 12.62 0.94 -11.15
N GLN A 215 12.61 1.98 -11.99
CA GLN A 215 12.69 1.82 -13.45
C GLN A 215 13.96 1.07 -13.87
N LYS A 216 15.12 1.41 -13.28
CA LYS A 216 16.38 0.73 -13.56
C LYS A 216 16.31 -0.74 -13.15
N ILE A 217 15.81 -1.04 -11.95
CA ILE A 217 15.67 -2.41 -11.45
C ILE A 217 14.73 -3.22 -12.36
N GLU A 218 13.59 -2.65 -12.77
CA GLU A 218 12.61 -3.30 -13.66
C GLU A 218 13.22 -3.62 -15.04
N ASN A 219 13.97 -2.68 -15.62
CA ASN A 219 14.65 -2.86 -16.90
C ASN A 219 15.75 -3.94 -16.81
N GLU A 220 16.57 -3.91 -15.76
CA GLU A 220 17.62 -4.91 -15.55
C GLU A 220 17.04 -6.30 -15.29
N PHE A 221 15.96 -6.38 -14.53
CA PHE A 221 15.24 -7.63 -14.29
C PHE A 221 14.72 -8.23 -15.60
N THR A 222 14.03 -7.42 -16.40
CA THR A 222 13.47 -7.84 -17.69
C THR A 222 14.58 -8.30 -18.64
N ALA A 223 15.68 -7.53 -18.73
CA ALA A 223 16.82 -7.90 -19.56
C ALA A 223 17.47 -9.21 -19.12
N LYS A 224 17.63 -9.44 -17.80
CA LYS A 224 18.16 -10.71 -17.26
C LYS A 224 17.24 -11.89 -17.53
N ALA A 225 15.92 -11.71 -17.40
CA ALA A 225 14.93 -12.75 -17.68
C ALA A 225 15.00 -13.20 -19.15
N LEU A 226 15.02 -12.23 -20.08
CA LEU A 226 15.14 -12.51 -21.51
C LEU A 226 16.49 -13.16 -21.85
N ALA A 227 17.59 -12.68 -21.25
CA ALA A 227 18.92 -13.27 -21.44
C ALA A 227 19.02 -14.71 -20.89
N ALA A 228 18.24 -15.04 -19.86
CA ALA A 228 18.13 -16.40 -19.32
C ALA A 228 17.22 -17.32 -20.16
N GLY A 229 16.69 -16.84 -21.28
CA GLY A 229 15.86 -17.60 -22.21
C GLY A 229 14.37 -17.65 -21.87
N MET A 230 13.91 -16.81 -20.92
CA MET A 230 12.49 -16.66 -20.66
C MET A 230 11.81 -15.95 -21.82
N THR A 231 10.59 -16.38 -22.13
CA THR A 231 9.68 -15.64 -23.01
C THR A 231 9.27 -14.30 -22.38
N GLU A 232 8.77 -13.37 -23.18
CA GLU A 232 8.23 -12.11 -22.67
C GLU A 232 7.12 -12.31 -21.64
N GLU A 233 6.28 -13.34 -21.81
CA GLU A 233 5.20 -13.65 -20.86
C GLU A 233 5.73 -14.22 -19.54
N GLU A 234 6.77 -15.05 -19.57
CA GLU A 234 7.43 -15.55 -18.35
C GLU A 234 8.17 -14.43 -17.60
N ALA A 235 8.78 -13.49 -18.34
CA ALA A 235 9.46 -12.34 -17.76
C ALA A 235 8.47 -11.39 -17.05
N LYS A 236 7.21 -11.31 -17.49
CA LYS A 236 6.17 -10.49 -16.84
C LYS A 236 5.65 -11.07 -15.53
N TYR A 237 5.94 -12.34 -15.21
CA TYR A 237 5.42 -12.97 -14.00
C TYR A 237 6.23 -12.56 -12.75
N ALA A 238 5.56 -11.96 -11.76
CA ALA A 238 6.19 -11.41 -10.54
C ALA A 238 6.90 -12.46 -9.67
N PHE A 239 6.54 -13.74 -9.78
CA PHE A 239 7.08 -14.85 -8.97
C PHE A 239 7.95 -15.81 -9.78
N ASN A 240 8.59 -15.35 -10.86
CA ASN A 240 9.51 -16.20 -11.61
C ASN A 240 10.85 -16.39 -10.86
N SER A 241 11.71 -17.27 -11.37
CA SER A 241 12.96 -17.67 -10.71
C SER A 241 13.98 -16.54 -10.49
N ASN A 242 13.75 -15.36 -11.07
CA ASN A 242 14.60 -14.19 -10.94
C ASN A 242 14.11 -13.20 -9.87
N MET A 243 13.02 -13.50 -9.17
CA MET A 243 12.43 -12.69 -8.09
C MET A 243 12.34 -13.47 -6.77
N MET A 244 12.31 -12.75 -5.64
CA MET A 244 11.92 -13.40 -4.39
C MET A 244 10.52 -13.98 -4.52
N SER A 245 10.26 -15.11 -3.86
CA SER A 245 8.97 -15.81 -3.92
C SER A 245 7.78 -14.99 -3.40
N THR A 246 8.03 -13.83 -2.78
CA THR A 246 7.05 -12.86 -2.29
C THR A 246 6.84 -11.67 -3.24
N GLY A 247 7.61 -11.54 -4.31
CA GLY A 247 7.58 -10.36 -5.20
C GLY A 247 8.23 -9.10 -4.59
N MET A 248 8.95 -9.23 -3.48
CA MET A 248 9.69 -8.12 -2.85
C MET A 248 11.10 -8.00 -3.45
N LEU A 249 11.67 -6.79 -3.42
CA LEU A 249 13.07 -6.50 -3.76
C LEU A 249 14.00 -6.79 -2.58
N SER A 250 13.54 -6.53 -1.37
CA SER A 250 14.28 -6.77 -0.13
C SER A 250 13.31 -6.88 1.05
N GLU A 251 13.67 -7.66 2.07
CA GLU A 251 13.01 -7.70 3.37
C GLU A 251 13.67 -6.75 4.39
N ASN A 252 14.72 -6.02 3.97
CA ASN A 252 15.56 -5.17 4.81
C ASN A 252 15.54 -3.71 4.29
N PRO A 253 14.53 -2.90 4.66
CA PRO A 253 14.42 -1.52 4.18
C PRO A 253 15.61 -0.62 4.55
N ALA A 254 16.16 -0.71 5.76
CA ALA A 254 17.26 0.15 6.18
C ALA A 254 18.55 -0.15 5.38
N GLU A 255 18.85 -1.43 5.17
CA GLU A 255 19.92 -1.88 4.28
C GLU A 255 19.70 -1.41 2.84
N PHE A 256 18.49 -1.62 2.29
CA PHE A 256 18.16 -1.23 0.93
C PHE A 256 18.35 0.28 0.69
N ALA A 257 17.92 1.11 1.64
CA ALA A 257 18.12 2.55 1.56
C ALA A 257 19.61 2.95 1.61
N LYS A 258 20.39 2.29 2.46
CA LYS A 258 21.84 2.50 2.58
C LYS A 258 22.57 2.14 1.28
N GLU A 259 22.25 0.99 0.68
CA GLU A 259 22.83 0.55 -0.60
C GLU A 259 22.53 1.51 -1.75
N ASN A 260 21.36 2.14 -1.71
CA ASN A 260 20.95 3.12 -2.72
C ASN A 260 21.33 4.57 -2.36
N GLY A 261 21.97 4.80 -1.20
CA GLY A 261 22.38 6.14 -0.75
C GLY A 261 21.22 7.11 -0.55
N ARG A 262 20.08 6.62 -0.08
CA ARG A 262 18.80 7.35 0.00
C ARG A 262 18.18 7.27 1.39
N ARG A 263 17.19 8.12 1.65
CA ARG A 263 16.41 8.14 2.90
C ARG A 263 15.01 7.60 2.68
N TRP A 264 14.41 7.06 3.73
CA TRP A 264 12.98 6.75 3.76
C TRP A 264 12.16 7.97 4.11
N LEU A 265 11.12 8.25 3.32
CA LEU A 265 10.15 9.30 3.56
C LEU A 265 8.94 8.72 4.31
N VAL A 266 8.60 9.32 5.44
CA VAL A 266 7.56 8.86 6.38
C VAL A 266 6.54 9.97 6.65
N ALA A 267 5.35 9.63 7.14
CA ALA A 267 4.36 10.63 7.54
C ALA A 267 3.40 10.09 8.60
N GLU A 268 2.78 11.03 9.31
CA GLU A 268 1.48 10.79 9.94
C GLU A 268 0.40 10.94 8.89
N TYR A 269 -0.67 10.17 9.06
CA TYR A 269 -1.80 10.18 8.17
C TYR A 269 -3.08 10.44 8.95
N GLU A 270 -3.99 11.16 8.32
CA GLU A 270 -5.33 11.40 8.84
C GLU A 270 -6.36 10.72 7.93
N ALA A 271 -7.45 10.24 8.50
CA ALA A 271 -8.60 9.82 7.71
C ALA A 271 -9.02 10.97 6.77
N GLY A 272 -9.08 10.66 5.47
CA GLY A 272 -9.32 11.63 4.40
C GLY A 272 -8.10 11.87 3.50
N ASP A 273 -6.90 11.59 3.98
CA ASP A 273 -5.68 11.73 3.20
C ASP A 273 -5.54 10.65 2.12
N VAL A 274 -4.70 10.92 1.13
CA VAL A 274 -4.35 9.98 0.05
C VAL A 274 -2.89 10.20 -0.35
N VAL A 275 -2.12 9.13 -0.55
CA VAL A 275 -0.81 9.23 -1.22
C VAL A 275 -0.89 8.62 -2.60
N LEU A 276 -0.66 9.42 -3.63
CA LEU A 276 -0.49 8.92 -4.99
C LEU A 276 0.97 8.54 -5.22
N HIS A 277 1.26 7.48 -5.95
CA HIS A 277 2.62 7.16 -6.38
C HIS A 277 2.68 6.53 -7.77
N LYS A 278 3.84 6.70 -8.43
CA LYS A 278 4.16 6.11 -9.73
C LYS A 278 4.38 4.60 -9.62
N PRO A 279 4.21 3.83 -10.71
CA PRO A 279 4.37 2.37 -10.68
C PRO A 279 5.74 1.88 -10.20
N HIS A 280 6.79 2.65 -10.46
CA HIS A 280 8.17 2.29 -10.08
C HIS A 280 8.61 2.93 -8.76
N MET A 281 7.74 3.70 -8.10
CA MET A 281 8.10 4.34 -6.85
C MET A 281 8.35 3.28 -5.78
N ILE A 282 9.58 3.21 -5.26
CA ILE A 282 9.96 2.20 -4.28
C ILE A 282 9.39 2.56 -2.92
N HIS A 283 8.69 1.61 -2.34
CA HIS A 283 8.02 1.76 -1.05
C HIS A 283 8.11 0.48 -0.20
N ALA A 284 7.88 0.66 1.09
CA ALA A 284 7.81 -0.40 2.10
C ALA A 284 6.85 0.06 3.21
N SER A 285 6.80 -0.63 4.35
CA SER A 285 6.15 -0.07 5.53
C SER A 285 6.98 -0.19 6.79
N THR A 286 6.75 0.72 7.73
CA THR A 286 7.28 0.61 9.10
C THR A 286 6.47 -0.39 9.93
N VAL A 287 7.11 -0.93 10.96
CA VAL A 287 6.48 -1.74 12.01
C VAL A 287 5.47 -0.87 12.75
N ASN A 288 4.26 -1.38 12.97
CA ASN A 288 3.28 -0.75 13.84
C ASN A 288 3.65 -0.98 15.30
N ASN A 289 4.14 0.05 15.96
CA ASN A 289 4.44 0.11 17.40
C ASN A 289 3.53 1.15 18.08
N ASP A 290 2.27 1.27 17.66
CA ASP A 290 1.35 2.21 18.31
C ASP A 290 1.20 1.86 19.80
N PRO A 291 1.51 2.79 20.73
CA PRO A 291 1.45 2.50 22.16
C PRO A 291 0.02 2.22 22.64
N ASP A 292 -0.99 2.69 21.91
CA ASP A 292 -2.41 2.43 22.21
C ASP A 292 -2.91 1.15 21.52
N ARG A 293 -2.01 0.38 20.90
CA ARG A 293 -2.28 -0.86 20.16
C ARG A 293 -3.32 -0.69 19.04
N VAL A 294 -3.33 0.48 18.41
CA VAL A 294 -4.20 0.77 17.26
C VAL A 294 -3.78 -0.07 16.06
N ILE A 295 -4.74 -0.77 15.46
CA ILE A 295 -4.54 -1.50 14.20
C ILE A 295 -4.54 -0.48 13.06
N ARG A 296 -3.45 -0.47 12.29
CA ARG A 296 -3.38 0.29 11.04
C ARG A 296 -4.27 -0.38 10.00
N LEU A 297 -5.13 0.41 9.35
CA LEU A 297 -5.97 -0.05 8.24
C LEU A 297 -5.75 0.89 7.05
N ALA A 298 -5.48 0.34 5.89
CA ALA A 298 -5.34 1.10 4.66
C ALA A 298 -5.77 0.28 3.45
N THR A 299 -6.02 0.94 2.33
CA THR A 299 -6.23 0.28 1.04
C THR A 299 -5.38 0.87 -0.07
N ASP A 300 -4.93 0.01 -0.96
CA ASP A 300 -4.25 0.38 -2.20
C ASP A 300 -5.22 0.29 -3.39
N LEU A 301 -5.58 1.45 -3.94
CA LEU A 301 -6.44 1.59 -5.12
C LEU A 301 -5.59 1.94 -6.33
N ARG A 302 -5.82 1.29 -7.47
CA ARG A 302 -5.04 1.53 -8.69
C ARG A 302 -5.94 2.04 -9.80
N PHE A 303 -5.40 2.97 -10.57
CA PHE A 303 -6.08 3.59 -11.68
C PHE A 303 -5.24 3.51 -12.96
N ALA A 304 -5.90 3.38 -14.10
CA ALA A 304 -5.27 3.38 -15.41
C ALA A 304 -6.12 4.15 -16.43
N ASP A 305 -5.53 4.47 -17.57
CA ASP A 305 -6.24 4.99 -18.74
C ASP A 305 -6.83 3.82 -19.55
N SER A 306 -8.16 3.70 -19.59
CA SER A 306 -8.85 2.64 -20.33
C SER A 306 -8.68 2.72 -21.85
N SER A 307 -8.22 3.86 -22.39
CA SER A 307 -7.90 4.00 -23.81
C SER A 307 -6.54 3.41 -24.19
N ARG A 308 -5.71 3.07 -23.17
CA ARG A 308 -4.36 2.50 -23.31
C ARG A 308 -4.34 1.03 -22.87
N PRO A 309 -3.32 0.24 -23.25
CA PRO A 309 -3.13 -1.10 -22.70
C PRO A 309 -2.94 -1.05 -21.17
N TYR A 310 -3.76 -1.81 -20.44
CA TYR A 310 -3.68 -1.96 -18.99
C TYR A 310 -3.77 -3.44 -18.59
N ASP A 311 -3.32 -3.77 -17.38
CA ASP A 311 -3.31 -5.14 -16.87
C ASP A 311 -4.73 -5.63 -16.52
N LYS A 312 -5.35 -6.37 -17.44
CA LYS A 312 -6.71 -6.89 -17.27
C LYS A 312 -6.85 -7.90 -16.13
N ARG A 313 -5.76 -8.49 -15.63
CA ARG A 313 -5.82 -9.44 -14.49
C ARG A 313 -6.33 -8.75 -13.22
N TRP A 314 -6.04 -7.45 -13.09
CA TRP A 314 -6.48 -6.58 -11.98
C TRP A 314 -7.96 -6.15 -12.07
N MET A 315 -8.70 -6.65 -13.05
CA MET A 315 -10.17 -6.48 -13.13
C MET A 315 -10.94 -7.59 -12.40
N ASN A 316 -10.26 -8.47 -11.68
CA ASN A 316 -10.88 -9.44 -10.77
C ASN A 316 -10.66 -9.00 -9.32
N PHE A 317 -11.57 -9.39 -8.41
CA PHE A 317 -11.35 -9.17 -6.98
C PHE A 317 -10.16 -9.98 -6.46
N TYR A 318 -9.59 -9.53 -5.34
CA TYR A 318 -8.48 -10.22 -4.69
C TYR A 318 -8.84 -11.64 -4.27
N ARG A 319 -7.97 -12.59 -4.60
CA ARG A 319 -8.02 -14.00 -4.20
C ARG A 319 -6.59 -14.49 -3.95
N PHE A 320 -6.44 -15.49 -3.08
CA PHE A 320 -5.16 -16.15 -2.88
C PHE A 320 -4.82 -17.06 -4.06
N ASN A 321 -3.51 -17.23 -4.31
CA ASN A 321 -2.97 -18.15 -5.31
C ASN A 321 -3.47 -17.90 -6.75
N ASP A 322 -3.86 -16.67 -7.08
CA ASP A 322 -4.36 -16.32 -8.43
C ASP A 322 -3.27 -15.82 -9.38
N GLY A 323 -2.00 -15.88 -8.95
CA GLY A 323 -0.83 -15.53 -9.77
C GLY A 323 -0.68 -14.03 -10.03
N VAL A 324 -1.32 -13.18 -9.23
CA VAL A 324 -1.26 -11.72 -9.29
C VAL A 324 -0.81 -11.15 -7.95
#